data_AF-A0A397RWR9-F1
#
_entry.id   AF-A0A397RWR9-F1
#
_cell.length_a   1.000
_cell.length_b   1.000
_cell.length_c   1.000
_cell.angle_alpha   90.00
_cell.angle_beta   90.00
_cell.angle_gamma   90.00
#
_symmetry.space_group_name_H-M   'P 1'
#
loop_
_entity.id
_entity.type
_entity.pdbx_description
1 polymer ?
#
loop_
_entity_poly.entity_id
_entity_poly.type
_entity_poly.pdbx_seq_one_letter_code
_entity_poly.pdbx_strand_id
1 'polypeptide(L)'
;MPPIGEDDNYITYDPNNLPMRNHEQFKEQIQQLGRANSNNVQEFGIKERSILFDLQSTCFPDSFPIDIMHLIFENIASYMFQFWTGTFFPKNNNQNNGDYILSKDIWNEIGYKAKEWAAWITIYSLPLLKGRMPERHYEGWAYFVKAVRLCQKFTLTYQELNNIQLLFQLFYNYYEM
;
A
#
# COMPACT_ATOMS: atom_id res chain seq x y z
N MET A 1 7.24 7.61 -16.83
CA MET A 1 7.66 8.22 -15.54
C MET A 1 6.52 8.03 -14.56
N PRO A 2 6.78 7.62 -13.31
CA PRO A 2 5.78 7.69 -12.26
C PRO A 2 5.32 9.15 -12.06
N PRO A 3 4.10 9.37 -11.55
CA PRO A 3 3.59 10.71 -11.26
C PRO A 3 4.52 11.42 -10.28
N ILE A 4 4.94 12.64 -10.60
CA ILE A 4 5.58 13.53 -9.63
C ILE A 4 4.44 14.28 -8.94
N GLY A 5 4.26 14.08 -7.63
CA GLY A 5 3.25 14.80 -6.85
C GLY A 5 3.49 16.32 -6.90
N GLU A 6 2.42 17.10 -7.01
CA GLU A 6 2.47 18.57 -7.19
C GLU A 6 2.75 19.36 -5.88
N ASP A 7 3.11 18.72 -4.77
CA ASP A 7 3.34 19.40 -3.48
C ASP A 7 4.84 19.53 -3.15
N ASP A 8 5.36 20.75 -3.10
CA ASP A 8 6.78 21.08 -2.81
C ASP A 8 7.24 20.78 -1.36
N ASN A 9 6.37 20.20 -0.51
CA ASN A 9 6.63 19.88 0.90
C ASN A 9 6.57 18.37 1.20
N TYR A 10 7.18 17.53 0.35
CA TYR A 10 7.31 16.12 0.67
C TYR A 10 8.29 15.91 1.83
N ILE A 11 7.77 15.52 3.00
CA ILE A 11 8.58 14.89 4.04
C ILE A 11 9.18 13.63 3.40
N THR A 12 10.49 13.67 3.17
CA THR A 12 11.21 12.54 2.58
C THR A 12 11.52 11.54 3.69
N TYR A 13 10.93 10.36 3.62
CA TYR A 13 11.22 9.28 4.57
C TYR A 13 12.35 8.41 4.03
N ASP A 14 13.28 8.01 4.89
CA ASP A 14 14.28 6.98 4.57
C ASP A 14 13.59 5.59 4.65
N PRO A 15 13.47 4.85 3.53
CA PRO A 15 12.84 3.52 3.51
C PRO A 15 13.58 2.48 4.35
N ASN A 16 14.84 2.72 4.70
CA ASN A 16 15.62 1.85 5.58
C ASN A 16 15.47 2.21 7.06
N ASN A 17 14.96 3.41 7.35
CA ASN A 17 14.88 3.94 8.70
C ASN A 17 13.57 4.71 8.90
N LEU A 18 12.45 4.02 8.66
CA LEU A 18 11.13 4.59 8.87
C LEU A 18 10.92 4.88 10.37
N PRO A 19 10.30 6.01 10.73
CA PRO A 19 9.99 6.31 12.12
C PRO A 19 8.96 5.31 12.64
N MET A 20 9.42 4.40 13.50
CA MET A 20 8.58 3.39 14.12
C MET A 20 7.76 4.00 15.24
N ARG A 21 6.45 3.70 15.24
CA ARG A 21 5.56 4.05 16.36
C ARG A 21 5.75 3.04 17.48
N ASN A 22 5.97 3.52 18.70
CA ASN A 22 6.00 2.66 19.88
C ASN A 22 4.77 2.89 20.79
N HIS A 23 4.56 1.96 21.71
CA HIS A 23 3.38 1.93 22.57
C HIS A 23 3.23 3.15 23.49
N GLU A 24 4.34 3.66 24.02
CA GLU A 24 4.32 4.82 24.91
C GLU A 24 4.05 6.11 24.15
N GLN A 25 4.65 6.29 22.96
CA GLN A 25 4.31 7.39 22.06
C GLN A 25 2.83 7.36 21.67
N PHE A 26 2.28 6.17 21.40
CA PHE A 26 0.87 6.02 21.07
C PHE A 26 -0.05 6.39 22.25
N LYS A 27 0.34 6.06 23.49
CA LYS A 27 -0.33 6.52 24.72
C LYS A 27 -0.35 8.04 24.83
N GLU A 28 0.81 8.67 24.66
CA GLU A 28 0.94 10.12 24.76
C GLU A 28 0.06 10.82 23.72
N GLN A 29 0.07 10.34 22.47
CA GLN A 29 -0.75 10.87 21.38
C GLN A 29 -2.26 10.75 21.67
N ILE A 30 -2.73 9.60 22.18
CA ILE A 30 -4.14 9.43 22.58
C ILE A 30 -4.52 10.39 23.72
N GLN A 31 -3.65 10.57 24.71
CA GLN A 31 -3.91 11.51 25.82
C GLN A 31 -3.99 12.96 25.32
N GLN A 32 -3.16 13.33 24.34
CA GLN A 32 -3.21 14.66 23.72
C GLN A 32 -4.52 14.85 22.93
N LEU A 33 -4.99 13.83 22.20
CA LEU A 33 -6.26 13.88 21.47
C LEU A 33 -7.47 14.03 22.40
N GLY A 34 -7.46 13.39 23.58
CA GLY A 34 -8.53 13.57 24.56
C GLY A 34 -8.57 14.97 25.18
N ARG A 35 -7.47 15.74 25.12
CA ARG A 35 -7.36 17.10 25.66
C ARG A 35 -7.54 18.19 24.60
N ALA A 36 -7.23 17.89 23.33
CA ALA A 36 -7.30 18.84 22.22
C ALA A 36 -8.66 18.73 21.50
N ASN A 37 -9.35 19.86 21.33
CA ASN A 37 -10.51 19.91 20.44
C ASN A 37 -10.06 19.72 18.98
N SER A 38 -10.33 18.51 18.45
CA SER A 38 -10.54 18.14 17.04
C SER A 38 -9.46 18.35 15.97
N ASN A 39 -8.42 19.18 16.16
CA ASN A 39 -7.52 19.54 15.04
C ASN A 39 -6.27 18.65 14.87
N ASN A 40 -5.87 17.86 15.89
CA ASN A 40 -4.62 17.08 15.85
C ASN A 40 -4.81 15.63 15.35
N VAL A 41 -6.04 15.22 15.03
CA VAL A 41 -6.37 13.85 14.55
C VAL A 41 -5.62 13.52 13.26
N GLN A 42 -5.48 14.52 12.38
CA GLN A 42 -4.86 14.36 11.06
C GLN A 42 -3.33 14.20 11.15
N GLU A 43 -2.70 14.78 12.16
CA GLU A 43 -1.24 14.74 12.37
C GLU A 43 -0.77 13.38 12.91
N PHE A 44 -1.50 12.79 13.87
CA PHE A 44 -1.14 11.50 14.44
C PHE A 44 -1.69 10.31 13.63
N GLY A 45 -2.68 10.53 12.76
CA GLY A 45 -3.37 9.45 12.06
C GLY A 45 -4.10 8.50 13.01
N ILE A 46 -4.49 8.98 14.19
CA ILE A 46 -5.26 8.24 15.20
C ILE A 46 -6.61 8.93 15.28
N LYS A 47 -7.67 8.24 14.86
CA LYS A 47 -9.03 8.79 14.84
C LYS A 47 -9.58 8.98 16.25
N GLU A 48 -9.49 7.95 17.08
CA GLU A 48 -10.04 7.93 18.43
C GLU A 48 -9.37 6.86 19.30
N ARG A 49 -9.64 6.90 20.60
CA ARG A 49 -9.19 5.89 21.57
C ARG A 49 -10.00 4.60 21.41
N SER A 50 -9.32 3.49 21.11
CA SER A 50 -9.93 2.16 21.07
C SER A 50 -10.29 1.66 22.48
N ILE A 51 -11.41 0.94 22.61
CA ILE A 51 -11.78 0.23 23.86
C ILE A 51 -10.77 -0.87 24.22
N LEU A 52 -10.05 -1.40 23.23
CA LEU A 52 -9.04 -2.43 23.45
C LEU A 52 -7.80 -1.87 24.15
N PHE A 53 -7.66 -0.54 24.20
CA PHE A 53 -6.54 0.13 24.86
C PHE A 53 -6.47 -0.12 26.38
N ASP A 54 -7.61 -0.45 27.00
CA ASP A 54 -7.67 -0.75 28.44
C ASP A 54 -7.19 -2.18 28.77
N LEU A 55 -6.98 -3.02 27.75
CA LEU A 55 -6.52 -4.39 27.95
C LEU A 55 -5.00 -4.39 28.18
N GLN A 56 -4.58 -4.85 29.37
CA GLN A 56 -3.16 -5.02 29.72
C GLN A 56 -2.40 -5.97 28.79
N SER A 57 -3.12 -6.84 28.06
CA SER A 57 -2.56 -7.77 27.09
C SER A 57 -2.35 -7.18 25.69
N THR A 58 -2.67 -5.90 25.47
CA THR A 58 -2.53 -5.26 24.16
C THR A 58 -1.38 -4.26 24.15
N CYS A 59 -0.58 -4.29 23.08
CA CYS A 59 0.50 -3.35 22.79
C CYS A 59 0.21 -2.69 21.45
N PHE A 60 -0.24 -1.44 21.44
CA PHE A 60 -0.46 -0.69 20.21
C PHE A 60 0.85 -0.08 19.67
N PRO A 61 1.11 -0.07 18.35
CA PRO A 61 0.32 -0.70 17.30
C PRO A 61 0.62 -2.21 17.09
N ASP A 62 1.63 -2.78 17.76
CA ASP A 62 2.15 -4.13 17.49
C ASP A 62 1.11 -5.26 17.54
N SER A 63 0.09 -5.13 18.38
CA SER A 63 -1.02 -6.10 18.52
C SER A 63 -2.03 -6.01 17.39
N PHE A 64 -2.02 -4.91 16.65
CA PHE A 64 -2.89 -4.62 15.51
C PHE A 64 -2.01 -4.17 14.34
N PRO A 65 -1.15 -5.07 13.82
CA PRO A 65 -0.29 -4.74 12.70
C PRO A 65 -1.15 -4.26 11.52
N ILE A 66 -0.56 -3.43 10.66
CA ILE A 66 -1.27 -2.84 9.53
C ILE A 66 -1.94 -3.94 8.72
N ASP A 67 -3.24 -3.79 8.53
CA ASP A 67 -4.05 -4.76 7.81
C ASP A 67 -3.74 -4.70 6.31
N ILE A 68 -3.16 -5.79 5.81
CA ILE A 68 -2.86 -6.00 4.39
C ILE A 68 -4.10 -5.78 3.52
N MET A 69 -5.30 -6.11 4.02
CA MET A 69 -6.54 -5.82 3.30
C MET A 69 -6.70 -4.35 2.98
N HIS A 70 -6.66 -3.49 4.01
CA HIS A 70 -6.89 -2.06 3.83
C HIS A 70 -5.71 -1.39 3.13
N LEU A 71 -4.47 -1.74 3.50
CA LEU A 71 -3.29 -1.11 2.91
C LEU A 71 -3.10 -1.51 1.44
N ILE A 72 -3.15 -2.81 1.13
CA ILE A 72 -2.77 -3.32 -0.19
C ILE A 72 -4.01 -3.45 -1.09
N PHE A 73 -5.07 -4.10 -0.60
CA PHE A 73 -6.23 -4.44 -1.44
C PHE A 73 -7.29 -3.34 -1.52
N GLU A 74 -7.35 -2.41 -0.58
CA GLU A 74 -8.30 -1.30 -0.63
C GLU A 74 -7.63 -0.02 -1.15
N ASN A 75 -6.48 0.36 -0.58
CA ASN A 75 -5.80 1.59 -0.97
C ASN A 75 -5.01 1.43 -2.27
N ILE A 76 -3.95 0.61 -2.28
CA ILE A 76 -3.06 0.49 -3.46
C ILE A 76 -3.84 -0.04 -4.67
N ALA A 77 -4.70 -1.04 -4.48
CA ALA A 77 -5.48 -1.61 -5.58
C ALA A 77 -6.36 -0.58 -6.29
N SER A 78 -6.96 0.37 -5.56
CA SER A 78 -7.77 1.44 -6.16
C SER A 78 -6.96 2.33 -7.11
N TYR A 79 -5.75 2.72 -6.68
CA TYR A 79 -4.82 3.48 -7.53
C TYR A 79 -4.38 2.68 -8.74
N MET A 80 -4.01 1.41 -8.54
CA MET A 80 -3.57 0.55 -9.64
C MET A 80 -4.71 0.25 -10.63
N PHE A 81 -5.96 0.15 -10.17
CA PHE A 81 -7.12 0.01 -11.04
C PHE A 81 -7.25 1.20 -11.98
N GLN A 82 -7.19 2.42 -11.45
CA GLN A 82 -7.22 3.63 -12.28
C GLN A 82 -6.06 3.64 -13.29
N PHE A 83 -4.89 3.15 -12.88
CA PHE A 83 -3.73 3.02 -13.76
C PHE A 83 -4.00 2.05 -14.92
N TRP A 84 -4.46 0.83 -14.65
CA TRP A 84 -4.71 -0.18 -15.67
C TRP A 84 -6.01 0.00 -16.47
N THR A 85 -6.89 0.93 -16.06
CA THR A 85 -8.07 1.34 -16.83
C THR A 85 -7.86 2.63 -17.62
N GLY A 86 -6.69 3.27 -17.48
CA GLY A 86 -6.39 4.53 -18.17
C GLY A 86 -7.17 5.73 -17.61
N THR A 87 -7.51 5.72 -16.32
CA THR A 87 -8.19 6.84 -15.66
C THR A 87 -7.36 7.47 -14.54
N PHE A 88 -6.09 7.09 -14.40
CA PHE A 88 -5.21 7.55 -13.32
C PHE A 88 -4.92 9.04 -13.36
N PHE A 89 -4.71 9.60 -14.56
CA PHE A 89 -4.51 11.03 -14.76
C PHE A 89 -5.78 11.69 -15.31
N PRO A 90 -6.79 12.02 -14.49
CA PRO A 90 -8.07 12.56 -14.97
C PRO A 90 -7.93 13.91 -15.68
N LYS A 91 -6.89 14.68 -15.36
CA LYS A 91 -6.60 15.99 -15.96
C LYS A 91 -5.69 15.93 -17.20
N ASN A 92 -5.05 14.79 -17.46
CA ASN A 92 -4.10 14.65 -18.56
C ASN A 92 -4.25 13.28 -19.25
N ASN A 93 -5.33 13.15 -20.04
CA ASN A 93 -5.65 11.89 -20.74
C ASN A 93 -4.54 11.39 -21.67
N ASN A 94 -3.64 12.26 -22.14
CA ASN A 94 -2.51 11.87 -22.99
C ASN A 94 -1.46 11.03 -22.24
N GLN A 95 -1.50 11.00 -20.90
CA GLN A 95 -0.65 10.13 -20.08
C GLN A 95 -1.31 8.78 -19.76
N ASN A 96 -2.57 8.59 -20.14
CA ASN A 96 -3.34 7.36 -19.96
C ASN A 96 -3.49 6.58 -21.27
N ASN A 97 -2.40 6.36 -22.01
CA ASN A 97 -2.44 5.73 -23.34
C ASN A 97 -1.47 4.56 -23.51
N GLY A 98 -0.97 3.97 -22.41
CA GLY A 98 -0.03 2.87 -22.49
C GLY A 98 -0.69 1.53 -22.85
N ASP A 99 0.08 0.65 -23.48
CA ASP A 99 -0.35 -0.70 -23.89
C ASP A 99 -0.72 -1.62 -22.70
N TYR A 100 -0.41 -1.19 -21.47
CA TYR A 100 -0.80 -1.84 -20.23
C TYR A 100 -2.27 -1.63 -19.84
N ILE A 101 -3.02 -0.80 -20.58
CA ILE A 101 -4.44 -0.56 -20.33
C ILE A 101 -5.25 -1.79 -20.77
N LEU A 102 -6.10 -2.28 -19.87
CA LEU A 102 -6.92 -3.46 -20.10
C LEU A 102 -8.35 -3.05 -20.45
N SER A 103 -8.98 -3.81 -21.35
CA SER A 103 -10.36 -3.57 -21.74
C SER A 103 -11.32 -3.83 -20.57
N LYS A 104 -12.49 -3.19 -20.60
CA LYS A 104 -13.54 -3.37 -19.59
C LYS A 104 -14.00 -4.83 -19.48
N ASP A 105 -13.95 -5.59 -20.57
CA ASP A 105 -14.37 -7.00 -20.59
C ASP A 105 -13.48 -7.86 -19.68
N ILE A 106 -12.16 -7.64 -19.72
CA ILE A 106 -11.21 -8.32 -18.83
C ILE A 106 -11.53 -8.00 -17.36
N TRP A 107 -11.83 -6.74 -17.04
CA TRP A 107 -12.19 -6.33 -15.69
C TRP A 107 -13.50 -6.92 -15.18
N ASN A 108 -14.49 -7.04 -16.08
CA ASN A 108 -15.77 -7.66 -15.75
C ASN A 108 -15.62 -9.15 -15.42
N GLU A 109 -14.67 -9.85 -16.05
CA GLU A 109 -14.36 -11.25 -15.73
C GLU A 109 -13.65 -11.41 -14.37
N ILE A 110 -12.79 -10.47 -13.99
CA ILE A 110 -12.04 -10.53 -12.73
C ILE A 110 -12.94 -10.19 -11.54
N GLY A 111 -13.78 -9.15 -11.67
CA GLY A 111 -14.59 -8.60 -10.58
C GLY A 111 -13.84 -7.56 -9.71
N TYR A 112 -14.55 -6.98 -8.73
CA TYR A 112 -14.12 -5.75 -8.04
C TYR A 112 -13.97 -5.88 -6.51
N LYS A 113 -14.15 -7.06 -5.91
CA LYS A 113 -14.05 -7.19 -4.43
C LYS A 113 -12.63 -7.56 -4.01
N ALA A 114 -12.35 -7.44 -2.72
CA ALA A 114 -11.00 -7.62 -2.17
C ALA A 114 -10.39 -9.00 -2.49
N LYS A 115 -11.21 -10.05 -2.55
CA LYS A 115 -10.75 -11.40 -2.93
C LYS A 115 -10.31 -11.44 -4.40
N GLU A 116 -11.06 -10.80 -5.27
CA GLU A 116 -10.78 -10.65 -6.69
C GLU A 116 -9.55 -9.75 -6.91
N TRP A 117 -9.35 -8.71 -6.09
CA TRP A 117 -8.13 -7.90 -6.06
C TRP A 117 -6.89 -8.67 -5.61
N ALA A 118 -7.03 -9.49 -4.58
CA ALA A 118 -5.97 -10.39 -4.14
C ALA A 118 -5.59 -11.37 -5.26
N ALA A 119 -6.58 -11.97 -5.94
CA ALA A 119 -6.35 -12.85 -7.09
C ALA A 119 -5.75 -12.10 -8.28
N TRP A 120 -6.20 -10.87 -8.55
CA TRP A 120 -5.64 -10.02 -9.59
C TRP A 120 -4.15 -9.77 -9.36
N ILE A 121 -3.79 -9.19 -8.20
CA ILE A 121 -2.40 -8.86 -7.89
C ILE A 121 -1.55 -10.12 -7.91
N THR A 122 -2.00 -11.18 -7.24
CA THR A 122 -1.15 -12.35 -7.00
C THR A 122 -1.16 -13.39 -8.11
N ILE A 123 -2.17 -13.45 -8.99
CA ILE A 123 -2.28 -14.51 -10.00
C ILE A 123 -2.27 -13.91 -11.42
N TYR A 124 -3.14 -12.93 -11.67
CA TYR A 124 -3.45 -12.49 -13.04
C TYR A 124 -2.59 -11.35 -13.56
N SER A 125 -2.12 -10.45 -12.68
CA SER A 125 -1.44 -9.22 -13.08
C SER A 125 -0.15 -9.51 -13.87
N LEU A 126 0.72 -10.39 -13.37
CA LEU A 126 1.98 -10.73 -14.05
C LEU A 126 1.80 -11.41 -15.42
N PRO A 127 0.96 -12.43 -15.61
CA PRO A 127 0.79 -13.00 -16.95
C PRO A 127 0.10 -12.03 -17.93
N LEU A 128 -0.86 -11.22 -17.47
CA LEU A 128 -1.61 -10.33 -18.36
C LEU A 128 -0.85 -9.05 -18.73
N LEU A 129 0.04 -8.57 -17.87
CA LEU A 129 0.89 -7.40 -18.14
C LEU A 129 2.16 -7.75 -18.91
N LYS A 130 2.52 -9.04 -19.01
CA LYS A 130 3.74 -9.47 -19.71
C LYS A 130 3.65 -9.10 -21.19
N GLY A 131 4.65 -8.35 -21.67
CA GLY A 131 4.70 -7.87 -23.06
C GLY A 131 3.76 -6.70 -23.38
N ARG A 132 2.97 -6.23 -22.39
CA ARG A 132 2.12 -5.03 -22.49
C ARG A 132 2.67 -3.85 -21.70
N MET A 133 3.35 -4.16 -20.60
CA MET A 133 4.06 -3.17 -19.79
C MET A 133 5.54 -3.16 -20.21
N PRO A 134 6.19 -1.98 -20.27
CA PRO A 134 7.65 -1.93 -20.46
C PRO A 134 8.35 -2.82 -19.43
N GLU A 135 9.32 -3.62 -19.88
CA GLU A 135 10.00 -4.65 -19.09
C GLU A 135 10.49 -4.11 -17.74
N ARG A 136 11.07 -2.91 -17.77
CA ARG A 136 11.52 -2.19 -16.59
C ARG A 136 10.44 -2.08 -15.49
N HIS A 137 9.22 -1.64 -15.85
CA HIS A 137 8.13 -1.48 -14.88
C HIS A 137 7.48 -2.81 -14.51
N TYR A 138 7.52 -3.78 -15.41
CA TYR A 138 7.06 -5.14 -15.14
C TYR A 138 7.87 -5.79 -14.02
N GLU A 139 9.21 -5.63 -14.04
CA GLU A 139 10.10 -6.12 -13.00
C GLU A 139 9.83 -5.45 -11.65
N GLY A 140 9.67 -4.12 -11.64
CA GLY A 140 9.27 -3.35 -10.45
C GLY A 140 7.98 -3.89 -9.83
N TRP A 141 6.94 -4.05 -10.64
CA TRP A 141 5.66 -4.62 -10.20
C TRP A 141 5.80 -6.07 -9.70
N ALA A 142 6.69 -6.87 -10.28
CA ALA A 142 6.95 -8.23 -9.83
C ALA A 142 7.51 -8.30 -8.40
N TYR A 143 8.27 -7.31 -7.94
CA TYR A 143 8.69 -7.24 -6.54
C TYR A 143 7.51 -7.08 -5.60
N PHE A 144 6.58 -6.18 -5.93
CA PHE A 144 5.35 -5.96 -5.17
C PHE A 144 4.51 -7.24 -5.10
N VAL A 145 4.26 -7.90 -6.23
CA VAL A 145 3.48 -9.14 -6.28
C VAL A 145 4.09 -10.24 -5.41
N LYS A 146 5.43 -10.37 -5.41
CA LYS A 146 6.14 -11.33 -4.56
C LYS A 146 5.96 -10.99 -3.07
N ALA A 147 6.07 -9.71 -2.70
CA ALA A 147 5.88 -9.28 -1.31
C ALA A 147 4.46 -9.60 -0.82
N VAL A 148 3.43 -9.24 -1.61
CA VAL A 148 2.03 -9.50 -1.29
C VAL A 148 1.74 -11.00 -1.12
N ARG A 149 2.29 -11.85 -1.99
CA ARG A 149 2.16 -13.32 -1.86
C ARG A 149 2.76 -13.85 -0.56
N LEU A 150 3.88 -13.29 -0.11
CA LEU A 150 4.47 -13.67 1.19
C LEU A 150 3.58 -13.21 2.34
N CYS A 151 3.10 -11.96 2.31
CA CYS A 151 2.21 -11.39 3.31
C CYS A 151 0.90 -12.19 3.51
N GLN A 152 0.43 -12.91 2.50
CA GLN A 152 -0.77 -13.76 2.57
C GLN A 152 -0.56 -15.12 3.23
N LYS A 153 0.67 -15.49 3.60
CA LYS A 153 0.94 -16.76 4.29
C LYS A 153 0.33 -16.75 5.70
N PHE A 154 -0.23 -17.89 6.11
CA PHE A 154 -0.77 -18.06 7.46
C PHE A 154 0.30 -17.97 8.55
N THR A 155 1.55 -18.27 8.22
CA THR A 155 2.69 -18.19 9.14
C THR A 155 3.88 -17.63 8.38
N LEU A 156 4.59 -16.70 9.01
CA LEU A 156 5.76 -16.03 8.47
C LEU A 156 6.99 -16.35 9.32
N THR A 157 8.07 -16.74 8.66
CA THR A 157 9.39 -16.87 9.29
C THR A 157 10.12 -15.54 9.29
N TYR A 158 11.13 -15.37 10.16
CA TYR A 158 12.00 -14.19 10.17
C TYR A 158 12.68 -13.94 8.82
N GLN A 159 13.09 -15.00 8.13
CA GLN A 159 13.69 -14.87 6.80
C GLN A 159 12.68 -14.34 5.78
N GLU A 160 11.41 -14.76 5.85
CA GLU A 160 10.35 -14.24 4.99
C GLU A 160 9.99 -12.79 5.32
N LEU A 161 10.03 -12.39 6.59
CA LEU A 161 9.86 -10.99 6.99
C LEU A 161 10.96 -10.11 6.38
N ASN A 162 12.22 -10.53 6.46
CA ASN A 162 13.34 -9.82 5.83
C ASN A 162 13.17 -9.77 4.30
N ASN A 163 12.68 -10.84 3.69
CA ASN A 163 12.41 -10.87 2.26
C ASN A 163 11.28 -9.91 1.86
N ILE A 164 10.20 -9.83 2.66
CA ILE A 164 9.11 -8.87 2.45
C ILE A 164 9.66 -7.44 2.49
N GLN A 165 10.47 -7.12 3.51
CA GLN A 165 11.09 -5.80 3.64
C GLN A 165 11.95 -5.47 2.42
N LEU A 166 12.84 -6.37 2.01
CA LEU A 166 13.68 -6.19 0.82
C LEU A 166 12.85 -5.98 -0.45
N LEU A 167 11.80 -6.76 -0.65
CA LEU A 167 10.95 -6.66 -1.83
C LEU A 167 10.20 -5.32 -1.90
N PHE A 168 9.69 -4.83 -0.76
CA PHE A 168 9.05 -3.51 -0.71
C PHE A 168 10.06 -2.38 -0.90
N GLN A 169 11.29 -2.49 -0.38
CA GLN A 169 12.35 -1.53 -0.63
C GLN A 169 12.75 -1.48 -2.11
N LEU A 170 12.93 -2.64 -2.75
CA LEU A 170 13.20 -2.73 -4.18
C LEU A 170 12.07 -2.13 -5.02
N PHE A 171 10.82 -2.37 -4.62
CA PHE A 171 9.67 -1.74 -5.25
C PHE A 171 9.69 -0.21 -5.08
N TYR A 172 9.88 0.29 -3.86
CA TYR A 172 9.92 1.74 -3.57
C TYR A 172 11.03 2.43 -4.36
N ASN A 173 12.27 1.94 -4.26
CA ASN A 173 13.43 2.51 -4.93
C ASN A 173 13.30 2.54 -6.44
N TYR A 174 12.41 1.72 -7.01
CA TYR A 174 12.18 1.70 -8.45
C TYR A 174 11.21 2.80 -8.91
N TYR A 175 10.19 3.10 -8.11
CA TYR A 175 9.13 4.05 -8.47
C TYR A 175 9.38 5.47 -7.91
N GLU A 176 10.14 5.60 -6.82
CA GLU A 176 10.35 6.89 -6.13
C GLU A 176 11.79 7.41 -6.23
N MET A 177 12.75 6.59 -6.71
CA MET A 177 14.14 7.00 -6.99
C MET A 177 14.55 6.72 -8.44
#